data_AF-A0AAP2DSE0-F1
#
_entry.id   AF-A0AAP2DSE0-F1
#
_cell.length_a   1.000
_cell.length_b   1.000
_cell.length_c   1.000
_cell.angle_alpha   90.00
_cell.angle_beta   90.00
_cell.angle_gamma   90.00
#
_symmetry.space_group_name_H-M   'P 1'
#
loop_
_entity.id
_entity.type
_entity.pdbx_description
1 polymer ?
#
loop_
_entity_poly.entity_id
_entity_poly.type
_entity_poly.pdbx_seq_one_letter_code
_entity_poly.pdbx_strand_id
1 'polypeptide(L)' 'VHLDGKAVKSCTTLAVMADGHEVKTIEGLAADGAPLHPLQEAFREHHGLQCGFCTPGMIMTAVDLVHRKGHDLSDE' A
#
# COMPACT_ATOMS: atom_id res chain seq x y z
N VAL A 1 0.82 -6.14 0.49
CA VAL A 1 -0.66 -6.02 0.60
C VAL A 1 -1.00 -5.58 2.01
N HIS A 2 -2.23 -5.13 2.28
CA HIS A 2 -2.72 -5.05 3.65
C HIS A 2 -3.53 -6.29 3.98
N LEU A 3 -3.28 -6.86 5.15
CA LEU A 3 -4.09 -7.91 5.76
C LEU A 3 -4.64 -7.33 7.07
N ASP A 4 -5.96 -7.19 7.16
CA ASP A 4 -6.65 -6.48 8.25
C ASP A 4 -6.05 -5.10 8.55
N GLY A 5 -5.81 -4.33 7.48
CA GLY A 5 -5.25 -2.99 7.55
C GLY A 5 -3.74 -2.90 7.85
N LYS A 6 -3.04 -4.02 8.05
CA LYS A 6 -1.59 -4.05 8.30
C LYS A 6 -0.79 -4.43 7.06
N ALA A 7 0.28 -3.70 6.77
CA ALA A 7 1.20 -4.09 5.70
C ALA A 7 1.89 -5.44 5.99
N VAL A 8 1.72 -6.40 5.08
CA VAL A 8 2.37 -7.71 5.12
C VAL A 8 3.01 -8.06 3.79
N LYS A 9 4.12 -8.82 3.86
CA LYS A 9 4.74 -9.48 2.71
C LYS A 9 3.97 -10.77 2.41
N SER A 10 3.10 -10.73 1.40
CA SER A 10 2.25 -11.89 1.05
C SER A 10 3.05 -13.11 0.60
N CYS A 11 4.27 -12.94 0.06
CA CYS A 11 5.12 -14.06 -0.33
C CYS A 11 5.59 -14.92 0.87
N THR A 12 5.44 -14.42 2.09
CA THR A 12 5.78 -15.15 3.33
C THR A 12 4.54 -15.47 4.17
N THR A 13 3.34 -15.38 3.58
CA THR A 13 2.06 -15.71 4.22
C THR A 13 1.37 -16.80 3.39
N LEU A 14 1.05 -17.94 4.00
CA LEU A 14 0.31 -18.99 3.29
C LEU A 14 -1.12 -18.52 3.04
N ALA A 15 -1.71 -18.90 1.90
CA ALA A 15 -3.07 -18.49 1.54
C ALA A 15 -4.10 -18.84 2.63
N VAL A 16 -4.01 -20.02 3.25
CA VAL A 16 -4.91 -20.44 4.35
C VAL A 16 -4.79 -19.57 5.60
N MET A 17 -3.66 -18.90 5.82
CA MET A 17 -3.53 -17.96 6.95
C MET A 17 -4.32 -16.67 6.73
N ALA A 18 -4.67 -16.34 5.48
CA ALA A 18 -5.51 -15.20 5.14
C ALA A 18 -7.01 -15.55 5.10
N ASP A 19 -7.39 -16.81 5.38
CA ASP A 19 -8.79 -17.21 5.42
C ASP A 19 -9.54 -16.42 6.51
N GLY A 20 -10.71 -15.89 6.16
CA GLY A 20 -11.51 -15.03 7.03
C GLY A 20 -10.97 -13.62 7.30
N HIS A 21 -9.87 -13.19 6.67
CA HIS A 21 -9.28 -11.86 6.86
C HIS A 21 -9.56 -10.91 5.68
N GLU A 22 -9.55 -9.60 5.91
CA GLU A 22 -9.66 -8.60 4.84
C GLU A 22 -8.30 -8.44 4.14
N VAL A 23 -8.26 -8.70 2.82
CA VAL A 23 -7.09 -8.43 1.98
C VAL A 23 -7.35 -7.21 1.11
N LYS A 24 -6.47 -6.21 1.21
CA LYS A 24 -6.47 -5.04 0.32
C LYS A 24 -5.16 -4.99 -0.47
N THR A 25 -5.28 -4.76 -1.76
CA THR A 25 -4.17 -4.66 -2.71
C THR A 25 -4.10 -3.25 -3.31
N ILE A 26 -3.16 -3.02 -4.25
CA ILE A 26 -2.96 -1.70 -4.87
C ILE A 26 -4.20 -1.23 -5.64
N GLU A 27 -4.93 -2.17 -6.24
CA GLU A 27 -6.17 -1.98 -6.98
C GLU A 27 -7.30 -1.51 -6.05
N GLY A 28 -7.22 -1.79 -4.75
CA GLY A 28 -8.21 -1.39 -3.76
C GLY A 28 -8.05 0.05 -3.24
N LEU A 29 -7.04 0.81 -3.70
CA LEU A 29 -6.81 2.19 -3.24
C LEU A 29 -7.64 3.24 -3.99
N ALA A 30 -8.04 2.95 -5.23
CA ALA A 30 -8.90 3.81 -6.02
C ALA A 30 -9.78 2.94 -6.93
N ALA A 31 -11.09 3.18 -6.90
CA ALA A 31 -12.00 2.51 -7.82
C ALA A 31 -11.79 2.99 -9.26
N ASP A 32 -12.20 2.19 -10.24
CA ASP A 32 -12.11 2.56 -11.65
C ASP A 32 -12.81 3.90 -11.92
N GLY A 33 -12.05 4.85 -12.49
CA GLY A 33 -12.52 6.20 -12.79
C GLY A 33 -12.63 7.14 -11.59
N ALA A 34 -12.35 6.68 -10.37
CA ALA A 34 -12.24 7.53 -9.19
C ALA A 34 -10.88 8.28 -9.17
N PRO A 35 -10.79 9.41 -8.44
CA PRO A 35 -9.51 10.06 -8.18
C PRO A 35 -8.50 9.09 -7.54
N LEU A 36 -7.22 9.27 -7.87
CA LEU A 36 -6.14 8.51 -7.28
C LEU A 36 -6.09 8.72 -5.77
N HIS A 37 -5.69 7.69 -5.04
CA HIS A 37 -5.33 7.84 -3.64
C HIS A 37 -4.17 8.85 -3.50
N PRO A 38 -4.11 9.69 -2.46
CA PRO A 38 -3.05 10.71 -2.32
C PRO A 38 -1.62 10.16 -2.47
N LEU A 39 -1.35 8.95 -1.99
CA LEU A 39 -0.05 8.30 -2.19
C LEU A 39 0.21 7.81 -3.62
N GLN A 40 -0.82 7.42 -4.38
CA GLN A 40 -0.66 7.13 -5.81
C GLN A 40 -0.35 8.42 -6.59
N GLU A 41 -1.04 9.50 -6.26
CA GLU A 41 -0.80 10.82 -6.85
C GLU A 41 0.61 11.32 -6.53
N ALA A 42 1.04 11.27 -5.26
CA ALA A 42 2.39 11.69 -4.86
C ALA A 42 3.49 10.90 -5.57
N PHE A 43 3.34 9.58 -5.74
CA PHE A 43 4.30 8.77 -6.51
C PHE A 43 4.37 9.21 -7.98
N ARG A 44 3.25 9.64 -8.58
CA ARG A 44 3.22 10.19 -9.94
C ARG A 44 3.93 11.55 -10.01
N GLU A 45 3.56 12.48 -9.13
CA GLU A 45 4.07 13.86 -9.12
C GLU A 45 5.57 13.94 -8.83
N HIS A 46 6.08 13.06 -7.98
CA HIS A 46 7.48 13.08 -7.54
C HIS A 46 8.38 12.09 -8.27
N HIS A 47 7.93 11.51 -9.38
CA HIS A 47 8.67 10.47 -10.10
C HIS A 47 9.10 9.32 -9.16
N GLY A 48 8.21 8.94 -8.24
CA GLY A 48 8.42 7.86 -7.27
C GLY A 48 8.38 6.45 -7.88
N LEU A 49 8.27 6.33 -9.21
CA LEU A 49 8.36 5.08 -9.95
C LEU A 49 9.06 5.23 -11.31
N GLN A 50 9.59 4.11 -11.79
CA GLN A 50 10.12 3.96 -13.15
C GLN A 50 9.53 2.71 -13.83
N CYS A 51 10.16 1.55 -13.66
CA CYS A 51 9.69 0.28 -14.24
C CYS A 51 8.34 -0.19 -13.67
N GLY A 52 7.88 0.39 -12.57
CA GLY A 52 6.58 0.10 -11.95
C GLY A 52 6.56 -1.16 -11.08
N PHE A 53 7.60 -1.99 -11.09
CA PHE A 53 7.56 -3.31 -10.45
C PHE A 53 7.38 -3.25 -8.92
N CYS A 54 8.10 -2.35 -8.24
CA CYS A 54 7.99 -2.18 -6.80
C CYS A 54 6.81 -1.29 -6.37
N THR A 55 6.25 -0.51 -7.30
CA THR A 55 5.28 0.56 -7.00
C THR A 55 4.07 0.07 -6.22
N PRO A 56 3.43 -1.07 -6.57
CA PRO A 56 2.33 -1.61 -5.77
C PRO A 56 2.73 -1.86 -4.31
N GLY A 57 3.87 -2.52 -4.07
CA GLY A 57 4.32 -2.84 -2.72
C GLY A 57 4.74 -1.60 -1.92
N MET A 58 5.44 -0.67 -2.57
CA MET A 58 5.90 0.58 -1.97
C MET A 58 4.73 1.46 -1.53
N ILE A 59 3.74 1.68 -2.40
CA ILE A 59 2.56 2.49 -2.08
C ILE A 59 1.77 1.84 -0.94
N MET A 60 1.51 0.53 -1.00
CA MET A 60 0.79 -0.15 0.10
C MET A 60 1.54 -0.02 1.43
N THR A 61 2.86 -0.13 1.43
CA THR A 61 3.66 0.05 2.65
C THR A 61 3.60 1.49 3.15
N ALA A 62 3.66 2.47 2.26
CA ALA A 62 3.55 3.89 2.62
C ALA A 62 2.18 4.23 3.23
N VAL A 63 1.08 3.67 2.71
CA VAL A 63 -0.27 3.86 3.28
C VAL A 63 -0.31 3.38 4.74
N ASP A 64 0.21 2.17 4.99
CA ASP A 64 0.27 1.61 6.34
C ASP A 64 1.19 2.43 7.27
N LEU A 65 2.33 2.91 6.76
CA LEU A 65 3.24 3.78 7.51
C LEU A 65 2.53 5.05 7.98
N VAL A 66 1.85 5.76 7.08
CA VAL A 66 1.10 6.98 7.38
C VAL A 66 -0.05 6.68 8.35
N HIS A 67 -0.78 5.57 8.19
CA HIS A 67 -1.82 5.20 9.15
C HIS A 67 -1.29 4.93 10.56
N ARG A 68 -0.12 4.30 10.69
CA ARG A 68 0.47 3.98 12.00
C ARG A 68 1.13 5.18 12.67
N LYS A 69 1.73 6.07 11.90
CA LYS A 69 2.57 7.17 12.41
C LYS A 69 1.91 8.55 12.29
N GLY A 70 0.90 8.71 11.45
CA GLY A 70 0.31 10.00 11.16
C GLY A 70 1.38 10.99 10.69
N HIS A 71 1.50 12.11 11.39
CA HIS A 71 2.49 13.15 11.10
C HIS A 71 3.82 12.94 11.86
N ASP A 72 3.93 11.91 12.70
CA ASP A 72 5.14 11.55 13.45
C ASP A 72 6.05 10.66 12.60
N LEU A 73 6.47 11.19 11.44
CA LEU A 73 7.41 10.55 10.54
C LEU A 73 8.80 11.16 10.79
N SER A 74 9.65 10.39 11.46
CA SER A 74 11.07 10.69 11.61
C SER A 74 11.89 9.98 10.53
N ASP A 75 12.99 10.59 10.13
CA ASP A 75 14.03 9.93 9.32
C ASP A 75 14.90 8.97 10.15
N GLU A 76 14.72 8.99 11.49
CA GLU A 76 15.32 8.09 12.48
C GLU A 76 14.34 6.99 12.91
#